data_AF-U6DB22-F1
#
_entry.id   AF-U6DB22-F1
#
_cell.length_a   1.000
_cell.length_b   1.000
_cell.length_c   1.000
_cell.angle_alpha   90.00
_cell.angle_beta   90.00
_cell.angle_gamma   90.00
#
_symmetry.space_group_name_H-M   'P 1'
#
loop_
_entity.id
_entity.type
_entity.pdbx_description
1 polymer ?
#
loop_
_entity_poly.entity_id
_entity_poly.type
_entity_poly.pdbx_seq_one_letter_code
_entity_poly.pdbx_strand_id
1 'polypeptide(L)'
;LGVAAHGESRPCLQLAPEATSCIIPDVQMFSMVPYILNVTTVQPWPSSSFVPFVPERIIKPDPPEGVRLSPLPGQRLWVQWEPPRSWPFPEIFALKYRIRYKHHRSPRFRQVGPIEA
;
A
#
# COMPACT_ATOMS: atom_id res chain seq x y z
N LEU A 1 6.78 19.51 16.25
CA LEU A 1 5.85 19.66 17.39
C LEU A 1 4.48 19.20 16.93
N GLY A 2 4.12 17.98 17.31
CA GLY A 2 2.89 17.33 16.87
C GLY A 2 2.80 15.97 17.56
N VAL A 3 2.84 16.00 18.89
CA VAL A 3 2.53 14.83 19.71
C VAL A 3 1.03 14.66 19.56
N ALA A 4 0.57 13.61 18.87
CA ALA A 4 -0.82 13.20 18.97
C ALA A 4 -1.12 13.08 20.46
N ALA A 5 -2.10 13.83 20.95
CA ALA A 5 -2.42 13.89 22.36
C ALA A 5 -2.55 12.45 22.89
N HIS A 6 -1.77 12.13 23.91
CA HIS A 6 -1.89 10.89 24.67
C HIS A 6 -3.38 10.73 25.05
N GLY A 7 -4.11 9.82 24.39
CA GLY A 7 -5.45 9.42 24.81
C GLY A 7 -6.64 9.67 23.85
N GLU A 8 -6.45 10.18 22.63
CA GLU A 8 -7.60 10.31 21.70
C GLU A 8 -7.83 9.01 20.91
N SER A 9 -8.78 8.18 21.37
CA SER A 9 -9.23 6.98 20.64
C SER A 9 -10.20 7.38 19.53
N ARG A 10 -9.88 7.04 18.27
CA ARG A 10 -10.77 7.27 17.12
C ARG A 10 -11.39 5.95 16.65
N PRO A 11 -12.67 5.94 16.25
CA PRO A 11 -13.30 4.73 15.74
C PRO A 11 -12.70 4.34 14.38
N CYS A 12 -12.51 3.04 14.15
CA CYS A 12 -12.29 2.52 12.81
C CYS A 12 -13.64 2.46 12.09
N LEU A 13 -13.72 3.04 10.89
CA LEU A 13 -14.99 3.21 10.17
C LEU A 13 -15.33 1.96 9.36
N GLN A 14 -16.37 1.24 9.77
CA GLN A 14 -16.93 0.12 9.00
C GLN A 14 -17.97 0.65 8.01
N LEU A 15 -17.96 0.13 6.78
CA LEU A 15 -18.95 0.49 5.75
C LEU A 15 -20.36 -0.04 6.04
N ALA A 16 -20.44 -1.18 6.74
CA ALA A 16 -21.67 -1.82 7.19
C ALA A 16 -21.42 -2.57 8.52
N PRO A 17 -22.45 -2.81 9.36
CA PRO A 17 -22.30 -3.48 10.65
C PRO A 17 -21.66 -4.88 10.58
N GLU A 18 -21.89 -5.62 9.51
CA GLU A 18 -21.35 -6.96 9.25
C GLU A 18 -19.99 -6.96 8.53
N ALA A 19 -19.41 -5.78 8.28
CA ALA A 19 -18.15 -5.67 7.56
C ALA A 19 -16.98 -6.23 8.38
N THR A 20 -16.19 -7.10 7.75
CA THR A 20 -14.94 -7.64 8.31
C THR A 20 -13.73 -6.72 8.10
N SER A 21 -13.97 -5.50 7.61
CA SER A 21 -12.93 -4.49 7.34
C SER A 21 -13.40 -3.12 7.80
N CYS A 22 -12.44 -2.26 8.11
CA CYS A 22 -12.69 -0.89 8.55
C CYS A 22 -11.59 0.05 8.04
N ILE A 23 -11.88 1.35 8.00
CA ILE A 23 -10.99 2.40 7.51
C ILE A 23 -10.60 3.30 8.67
N ILE A 24 -9.30 3.54 8.84
CA ILE A 24 -8.77 4.53 9.78
C ILE A 24 -8.40 5.77 8.96
N PRO A 25 -9.18 6.86 9.01
CA PRO A 25 -8.84 8.10 8.32
C PRO A 25 -7.69 8.84 9.01
N ASP A 26 -7.05 9.76 8.31
CA ASP A 26 -6.10 10.74 8.86
C ASP A 26 -4.95 10.12 9.68
N VAL A 27 -4.48 8.93 9.28
CA VAL A 27 -3.32 8.30 9.89
C VAL A 27 -2.09 9.20 9.70
N GLN A 28 -1.47 9.58 10.81
CA GLN A 28 -0.28 10.43 10.82
C GLN A 28 0.95 9.59 10.52
N MET A 29 1.63 9.92 9.42
CA MET A 29 2.93 9.34 9.10
C MET A 29 4.02 9.92 10.02
N PHE A 30 5.06 9.11 10.25
CA PHE A 30 6.26 9.38 11.04
C PHE A 30 5.98 9.70 12.52
N SER A 31 4.94 9.08 13.08
CA SER A 31 4.68 9.15 14.51
C SER A 31 5.82 8.51 15.32
N MET A 32 6.19 9.14 16.43
CA MET A 32 7.18 8.60 17.38
C MET A 32 6.64 7.41 18.19
N VAL A 33 5.32 7.24 18.23
CA VAL A 33 4.63 6.17 18.96
C VAL A 33 3.75 5.35 18.00
N PRO A 34 3.70 4.01 18.16
CA PRO A 34 2.85 3.17 17.33
C PRO A 34 1.37 3.40 17.63
N TYR A 35 0.53 3.20 16.62
CA TYR A 35 -0.92 3.09 16.80
C TYR A 35 -1.27 1.75 17.44
N ILE A 36 -2.38 1.70 18.18
CA ILE A 36 -2.92 0.46 18.72
C ILE A 36 -4.36 0.31 18.20
N LEU A 37 -4.60 -0.71 17.38
CA LEU A 37 -5.94 -1.07 16.92
C LEU A 37 -6.58 -2.02 17.93
N ASN A 38 -7.70 -1.62 18.51
CA ASN A 38 -8.54 -2.50 19.34
C ASN A 38 -9.62 -3.15 18.46
N VAL A 39 -9.55 -4.47 18.33
CA VAL A 39 -10.55 -5.28 17.63
C VAL A 39 -11.36 -6.04 18.67
N THR A 40 -12.66 -5.80 18.73
CA THR A 40 -13.56 -6.49 19.66
C THR A 40 -14.53 -7.38 18.90
N THR A 41 -14.52 -8.68 19.18
CA THR A 41 -15.59 -9.59 18.74
C THR A 41 -16.82 -9.32 19.60
N VAL A 42 -17.99 -9.19 19.00
CA VAL A 42 -19.20 -8.81 19.74
C VAL A 42 -20.03 -9.99 20.25
N GLN A 43 -19.90 -11.20 19.69
CA GLN A 43 -20.75 -12.36 20.03
C GLN A 43 -20.06 -13.71 19.77
N PRO A 44 -20.42 -14.80 20.49
CA PRO A 44 -21.32 -14.87 21.65
C PRO A 44 -20.66 -14.46 22.97
N TRP A 45 -19.33 -14.45 23.04
CA TRP A 45 -18.57 -13.92 24.16
C TRP A 45 -17.67 -12.78 23.67
N PRO A 46 -17.87 -11.55 24.15
CA PRO A 46 -17.05 -10.44 23.75
C PRO A 46 -15.58 -10.67 24.13
N SER A 47 -14.69 -10.48 23.17
CA SER A 47 -13.25 -10.57 23.38
C SER A 47 -12.55 -9.47 22.60
N SER A 48 -11.57 -8.83 23.23
CA SER A 48 -10.80 -7.75 22.62
C SER A 48 -9.37 -8.19 22.36
N SER A 49 -8.84 -7.80 21.21
CA SER A 49 -7.44 -7.99 20.83
C SER A 49 -6.84 -6.65 20.43
N PHE A 50 -5.60 -6.40 20.85
CA PHE A 50 -4.87 -5.17 20.58
C PHE A 50 -3.74 -5.45 19.58
N VAL A 51 -3.77 -4.75 18.46
CA VAL A 51 -2.80 -4.91 17.37
C VAL A 51 -2.02 -3.61 17.20
N PRO A 52 -0.75 -3.56 17.63
CA PRO A 52 0.08 -2.39 17.40
C PRO A 52 0.50 -2.32 15.93
N PHE A 53 0.53 -1.12 15.35
CA PHE A 53 1.06 -0.91 14.02
C PHE A 53 1.75 0.44 13.87
N VAL A 54 2.68 0.50 12.91
CA VAL A 54 3.42 1.70 12.53
C VAL A 54 3.10 1.95 11.05
N PRO A 55 2.47 3.08 10.69
CA PRO A 55 1.91 3.29 9.35
C PRO A 55 2.92 3.04 8.22
N GLU A 56 4.15 3.52 8.35
CA GLU A 56 5.19 3.42 7.31
C GLU A 56 5.63 1.98 7.06
N ARG A 57 5.43 1.08 8.04
CA ARG A 57 5.84 -0.33 7.95
C ARG A 57 4.78 -1.23 7.33
N ILE A 58 3.56 -0.73 7.14
CA ILE A 58 2.44 -1.47 6.54
C ILE A 58 2.03 -0.92 5.17
N ILE A 59 2.78 0.06 4.65
CA ILE A 59 2.55 0.62 3.33
C ILE A 59 2.74 -0.45 2.26
N LYS A 60 1.72 -0.64 1.42
CA LYS A 60 1.75 -1.51 0.26
C LYS A 60 1.03 -0.80 -0.90
N PRO A 61 1.77 -0.17 -1.83
CA PRO A 61 1.16 0.49 -2.99
C PRO A 61 0.41 -0.50 -3.86
N ASP A 62 -0.60 -0.01 -4.59
CA ASP A 62 -1.23 -0.77 -5.67
C ASP A 62 -0.28 -0.95 -6.87
N PRO A 63 -0.58 -1.89 -7.79
CA PRO A 63 0.20 -2.06 -9.00
C PRO A 63 0.22 -0.80 -9.88
N PRO A 64 1.29 -0.57 -10.68
CA PRO A 64 1.32 0.54 -11.63
C PRO A 64 0.19 0.43 -12.65
N GLU A 65 -0.30 1.58 -13.09
CA GLU A 65 -1.37 1.70 -14.08
C GLU A 65 -0.81 1.92 -15.49
N GLY A 66 -1.66 1.74 -16.52
CA GLY A 66 -1.35 2.16 -17.88
C GLY A 66 -0.12 1.50 -18.51
N VAL A 67 0.19 0.25 -18.14
CA VAL A 67 1.36 -0.48 -18.67
C VAL A 67 1.25 -0.65 -20.19
N ARG A 68 2.17 -0.02 -20.93
CA ARG A 68 2.21 -0.01 -22.40
C ARG A 68 3.57 -0.50 -22.89
N LEU A 69 3.54 -1.20 -24.02
CA LEU A 69 4.72 -1.74 -24.69
C LEU A 69 4.80 -1.17 -26.11
N SER A 70 5.95 -0.61 -26.49
CA SER A 70 6.22 -0.17 -27.85
C SER A 70 7.47 -0.84 -28.39
N PRO A 71 7.44 -1.45 -29.58
CA PRO A 71 8.64 -2.04 -30.18
C PRO A 71 9.63 -0.95 -30.59
N LEU A 72 10.92 -1.22 -30.37
CA LEU A 72 12.03 -0.39 -30.83
C LEU A 72 12.95 -1.21 -31.75
N PRO A 73 13.69 -0.55 -32.67
CA PRO A 73 14.69 -1.23 -33.50
C PRO A 73 15.72 -2.00 -32.66
N GLY A 74 16.14 -3.17 -33.15
CA GLY A 74 17.17 -3.99 -32.51
C GLY A 74 16.67 -4.89 -31.37
N GLN A 75 15.50 -5.52 -31.52
CA GLN A 75 14.89 -6.43 -30.52
C GLN A 75 14.73 -5.78 -29.13
N ARG A 76 14.36 -4.50 -29.11
CA ARG A 76 14.12 -3.74 -27.87
C ARG A 76 12.64 -3.47 -27.70
N LEU A 77 12.23 -3.37 -26.44
CA LEU A 77 10.88 -2.95 -26.06
C LEU A 77 11.00 -1.73 -25.17
N TRP A 78 10.27 -0.68 -25.53
CA TRP A 78 10.01 0.46 -24.65
C TRP A 78 8.81 0.11 -23.76
N VAL A 79 8.98 0.26 -22.45
CA VAL A 79 7.94 -0.04 -21.47
C VAL A 79 7.61 1.25 -20.74
N GLN A 80 6.33 1.61 -20.71
CA GLN A 80 5.82 2.79 -20.02
C GLN A 80 4.73 2.39 -19.05
N TRP A 81 4.62 3.12 -17.95
CA TRP A 81 3.60 2.95 -16.93
C TRP A 81 3.38 4.27 -16.18
N GLU A 82 2.30 4.33 -15.43
CA GLU A 82 1.94 5.45 -14.56
C GLU A 82 1.91 4.96 -13.09
N PRO A 83 2.22 5.81 -12.10
CA PRO A 83 1.97 5.48 -10.69
C PRO A 83 0.49 5.12 -10.46
N PRO A 84 0.18 4.25 -9.49
CA PRO A 84 -1.22 3.95 -9.15
C PRO A 84 -1.92 5.21 -8.65
N ARG A 85 -3.19 5.41 -9.03
CA ARG A 85 -3.99 6.57 -8.60
C ARG A 85 -4.23 6.61 -7.09
N SER A 86 -4.15 5.46 -6.44
CA SER A 86 -4.24 5.33 -4.99
C SER A 86 -3.00 5.82 -4.25
N TRP A 87 -1.90 6.12 -4.96
CA TRP A 87 -0.69 6.68 -4.37
C TRP A 87 -0.76 8.21 -4.35
N PRO A 88 -0.95 8.84 -3.18
CA PRO A 88 -1.39 10.23 -3.12
C PRO A 88 -0.28 11.26 -3.41
N PHE A 89 0.99 10.88 -3.25
CA PHE A 89 2.12 11.82 -3.33
C PHE A 89 3.31 11.23 -4.08
N PRO A 90 3.18 10.87 -5.37
CA PRO A 90 4.26 10.26 -6.14
C PRO A 90 5.49 11.16 -6.28
N GLU A 91 5.33 12.48 -6.22
CA GLU A 91 6.44 13.45 -6.34
C GLU A 91 7.24 13.60 -5.04
N ILE A 92 6.63 13.28 -3.89
CA ILE A 92 7.26 13.40 -2.56
C ILE A 92 7.78 12.03 -2.12
N PHE A 93 6.97 10.98 -2.32
CA PHE A 93 7.30 9.60 -2.00
C PHE A 93 7.42 8.79 -3.29
N ALA A 94 8.60 8.89 -3.92
CA ALA A 94 8.88 8.19 -5.17
C ALA A 94 8.79 6.67 -5.01
N LEU A 95 8.12 6.02 -5.97
CA LEU A 95 8.00 4.58 -6.03
C LEU A 95 9.16 3.98 -6.83
N LYS A 96 9.58 2.78 -6.42
CA LYS A 96 10.54 1.95 -7.14
C LYS A 96 9.84 0.79 -7.81
N TYR A 97 10.12 0.60 -9.10
CA TYR A 97 9.46 -0.38 -9.94
C TYR A 97 10.40 -1.52 -10.32
N ARG A 98 9.87 -2.74 -10.29
CA ARG A 98 10.58 -3.95 -10.73
C ARG A 98 9.85 -4.55 -11.92
N ILE A 99 10.47 -4.49 -13.09
CA ILE A 99 9.88 -5.00 -14.33
C ILE A 99 10.22 -6.47 -14.46
N ARG A 100 9.21 -7.31 -14.70
CA ARG A 100 9.38 -8.73 -15.05
C ARG A 100 8.77 -8.99 -16.41
N TYR A 101 9.53 -9.59 -17.32
CA TYR A 101 9.08 -9.89 -18.67
C TYR A 101 9.50 -11.30 -19.08
N LYS A 102 8.77 -11.90 -20.01
CA LYS A 102 9.10 -13.20 -20.59
C LYS A 102 8.63 -13.26 -22.03
N HIS A 103 9.30 -14.08 -22.83
CA HIS A 103 8.73 -14.50 -24.09
C HIS A 103 7.52 -15.41 -23.82
N HIS A 104 6.45 -15.32 -24.62
CA HIS A 104 5.21 -16.07 -24.39
C HIS A 104 5.44 -17.60 -24.27
N ARG A 105 6.38 -18.14 -25.05
CA ARG A 105 6.76 -19.56 -25.02
C ARG A 105 7.77 -19.94 -23.93
N SER A 106 8.30 -18.98 -23.18
CA SER A 106 9.25 -19.27 -22.11
C SER A 106 8.52 -19.36 -20.76
N PRO A 107 8.81 -20.34 -19.91
CA PRO A 107 8.32 -20.35 -18.53
C PRO A 107 9.11 -19.39 -17.63
N ARG A 108 10.28 -18.90 -18.08
CA ARG A 108 11.20 -18.11 -17.25
C ARG A 108 11.00 -16.61 -17.45
N PHE A 109 10.84 -15.89 -16.35
CA PHE A 109 10.86 -14.44 -16.34
C PHE A 109 12.30 -13.91 -16.27
N ARG A 110 12.55 -12.85 -17.03
CA ARG A 110 13.68 -11.94 -16.87
C ARG A 110 13.23 -10.74 -16.04
N GLN A 111 14.17 -10.05 -15.41
CA GLN A 111 13.88 -8.95 -14.50
C GLN A 111 14.82 -7.76 -14.72
N VAL A 112 14.28 -6.55 -14.57
CA VAL A 112 15.00 -5.27 -14.58
C VAL A 112 14.55 -4.42 -13.39
N GLY A 113 15.47 -3.62 -12.85
CA GLY A 113 15.23 -2.72 -11.71
C GLY A 113 15.73 -3.27 -10.36
N PRO A 114 15.39 -2.61 -9.24
CA PRO A 114 14.41 -1.53 -9.12
C PRO A 114 14.83 -0.23 -9.83
N ILE A 115 13.88 0.45 -10.45
CA ILE A 115 14.07 1.78 -11.07
C ILE A 115 13.07 2.77 -10.46
N GLU A 116 13.53 3.98 -10.19
CA GLU A 116 12.65 5.11 -9.86
C GLU A 116 12.04 5.61 -11.18
N ALA A 117 10.75 5.93 -11.17
CA ALA A 117 10.03 6.48 -12.31
C ALA A 117 9.60 7.92 -12.01
#